data_AF-A0A8T7DVR6-F1
#
_entry.id   AF-A0A8T7DVR6-F1
#
_cell.length_a   1.000
_cell.length_b   1.000
_cell.length_c   1.000
_cell.angle_alpha   90.00
_cell.angle_beta   90.00
_cell.angle_gamma   90.00
#
_symmetry.space_group_name_H-M   'P 1'
#
loop_
_entity.id
_entity.type
_entity.pdbx_description
1 polymer ?
#
loop_
_entity_poly.entity_id
_entity_poly.type
_entity_poly.pdbx_seq_one_letter_code
_entity_poly.pdbx_strand_id
1 'polypeptide(L)'
;LYNRCSRRTRALIDLCGSVFLLLPLTGFIAWVSWEYVADSWQVLEGSREAGGLPGVYLLKSFILVMAVLLVIQAIANILRAFVTIRNKR
;
A
#
# COMPACT_ATOMS: atom_id res chain seq x y z
N LEU A 1 -8.17 6.59 -23.19
CA LEU A 1 -6.75 6.90 -23.48
C LEU A 1 -5.82 5.74 -23.13
N TYR A 2 -5.82 5.24 -21.89
CA TYR A 2 -4.94 4.13 -21.44
C TYR A 2 -5.09 2.79 -22.20
N ASN A 3 -6.32 2.38 -22.50
CA ASN A 3 -6.60 1.16 -23.28
C ASN A 3 -6.21 1.26 -24.77
N ARG A 4 -5.86 2.45 -25.27
CA ARG A 4 -5.43 2.66 -26.67
C ARG A 4 -3.92 2.74 -26.82
N CYS A 5 -3.18 2.80 -25.72
CA CYS A 5 -1.72 2.83 -25.73
C CYS A 5 -1.13 1.45 -26.02
N SER A 6 0.03 1.42 -26.68
CA SER A 6 0.83 0.20 -26.87
C SER A 6 1.11 -0.47 -25.52
N ARG A 7 1.20 -1.80 -25.50
CA ARG A 7 1.52 -2.60 -24.31
C ARG A 7 2.77 -2.08 -23.58
N ARG A 8 3.73 -1.49 -24.30
CA ARG A 8 4.93 -0.86 -23.71
C ARG A 8 4.66 0.44 -23.00
N THR A 9 3.93 1.37 -23.64
CA THR A 9 3.60 2.65 -23.02
C THR A 9 2.78 2.43 -21.76
N ARG A 10 1.88 1.44 -21.78
CA ARG A 10 1.14 1.00 -20.61
C ARG A 10 2.06 0.52 -19.48
N ALA A 11 2.98 -0.41 -19.80
CA ALA A 11 3.95 -0.92 -18.83
C ALA A 11 4.86 0.17 -18.24
N LEU A 12 5.27 1.17 -19.05
CA LEU A 12 6.03 2.32 -18.55
C LEU A 12 5.22 3.19 -17.60
N ILE A 13 3.94 3.43 -17.90
CA ILE A 13 3.05 4.19 -17.01
C ILE A 13 2.81 3.42 -15.71
N ASP A 14 2.56 2.11 -15.78
CA ASP A 14 2.40 1.26 -14.58
C ASP A 14 3.66 1.27 -13.71
N LEU A 15 4.85 1.20 -14.33
CA LEU A 15 6.14 1.27 -13.66
C LEU A 15 6.32 2.62 -12.95
N CYS A 16 6.18 3.73 -13.69
CA CYS A 16 6.33 5.07 -13.14
C CYS A 16 5.29 5.35 -12.05
N GLY A 17 4.03 4.96 -12.25
CA GLY A 17 2.99 5.12 -11.25
C GLY A 17 3.28 4.31 -9.98
N SER A 18 3.79 3.08 -10.12
CA SER A 18 4.14 2.27 -8.95
C SER A 18 5.33 2.85 -8.17
N VAL A 19 6.34 3.38 -8.86
CA VAL A 19 7.56 3.90 -8.24
C VAL A 19 7.39 5.31 -7.67
N PHE A 20 6.73 6.22 -8.39
CA PHE A 20 6.67 7.63 -8.02
C PHE A 20 5.39 8.03 -7.29
N LEU A 21 4.32 7.24 -7.38
CA LEU A 21 3.06 7.53 -6.69
C LEU A 21 2.78 6.50 -5.60
N LEU A 22 2.75 5.22 -5.96
CA LEU A 22 2.30 4.17 -5.05
C LEU A 22 3.30 3.93 -3.91
N LEU A 23 4.58 3.72 -4.20
CA LEU A 23 5.61 3.51 -3.16
C LEU A 23 5.77 4.71 -2.21
N PRO A 24 5.86 5.97 -2.68
CA PRO A 24 6.00 7.11 -1.77
C PRO A 24 4.76 7.33 -0.91
N LEU A 25 3.56 7.18 -1.49
CA LEU A 25 2.30 7.30 -0.76
C LEU A 25 2.18 6.23 0.33
N THR A 26 2.50 4.98 0.00
CA THR A 26 2.43 3.86 0.97
C THR A 26 3.48 3.98 2.06
N GLY A 27 4.69 4.42 1.72
CA GLY A 27 5.73 4.74 2.70
C GLY A 27 5.30 5.87 3.64
N PHE A 28 4.67 6.92 3.11
CA PHE A 28 4.12 8.01 3.90
C PHE A 28 2.99 7.55 4.83
N ILE A 29 2.06 6.74 4.34
CA ILE A 29 0.99 6.14 5.16
C ILE A 29 1.61 5.30 6.29
N ALA A 30 2.57 4.44 5.98
CA ALA A 30 3.24 3.61 6.97
C ALA A 30 3.93 4.46 8.05
N TRP A 31 4.61 5.55 7.64
CA TRP A 31 5.30 6.45 8.56
C TRP A 31 4.33 7.16 9.51
N VAL A 32 3.30 7.83 8.97
CA VAL A 32 2.32 8.56 9.80
C VAL A 32 1.51 7.61 10.68
N SER A 33 1.20 6.42 10.17
CA SER A 33 0.40 5.43 10.92
C SER A 33 1.21 4.69 11.98
N TRP A 34 2.55 4.75 11.93
CA TRP A 34 3.41 4.02 12.86
C TRP A 34 3.20 4.47 14.31
N GLU A 35 3.34 5.77 14.57
CA GLU A 35 3.12 6.34 15.91
C GLU A 35 1.67 6.14 16.35
N TYR A 36 0.73 6.37 15.46
CA TYR A 36 -0.70 6.18 15.73
C TYR A 36 -1.06 4.75 16.17
N VAL A 37 -0.48 3.74 15.53
CA VAL A 37 -0.69 2.34 15.90
C VAL A 37 0.07 2.03 17.19
N ALA A 38 1.34 2.43 17.31
CA ALA A 38 2.16 2.17 18.48
C ALA A 38 1.52 2.69 19.78
N ASP A 39 1.01 3.93 19.76
CA ASP A 39 0.34 4.54 20.91
C ASP A 39 -0.92 3.77 21.31
N SER A 40 -1.70 3.31 20.32
CA SER A 40 -2.91 2.51 20.56
C SER A 40 -2.61 1.17 21.21
N TRP A 41 -1.49 0.53 20.85
CA TRP A 41 -1.03 -0.70 21.50
C TRP A 41 -0.55 -0.46 22.94
N GLN A 42 0.11 0.67 23.21
CA GLN A 42 0.56 0.98 24.57
C GLN A 42 -0.59 1.11 25.57
N VAL A 43 -1.72 1.66 25.13
CA VAL A 43 -2.90 1.84 25.98
C VAL A 43 -3.92 0.70 25.86
N LEU A 44 -3.61 -0.36 25.09
CA LEU A 44 -4.52 -1.47 24.77
C LEU A 44 -5.93 -0.96 24.44
N GLU A 45 -5.99 -0.04 23.47
CA GLU A 45 -7.18 0.76 23.22
C GLU A 45 -8.42 -0.10 22.93
N GLY A 46 -9.42 0.05 23.78
CA GLY A 46 -10.78 -0.49 23.60
C GLY A 46 -11.75 0.62 23.22
N SER A 47 -12.84 0.25 22.55
CA SER A 47 -13.92 1.18 22.24
C SER A 47 -14.62 1.64 23.51
N ARG A 48 -14.86 2.95 23.63
CA ARG A 48 -15.50 3.61 24.78
C ARG A 48 -17.02 3.49 24.77
N GLU A 49 -17.58 2.93 23.72
CA GLU A 49 -19.02 2.73 23.55
C GLU A 49 -19.50 1.49 24.31
N ALA A 50 -20.74 1.52 24.81
CA ALA A 50 -21.34 0.37 25.47
C ALA A 50 -21.45 -0.81 24.48
N GLY A 51 -20.74 -1.91 24.75
CA GLY A 51 -20.62 -3.06 23.84
C GLY A 51 -19.61 -2.88 22.71
N GLY A 52 -18.73 -1.88 22.79
CA GLY A 52 -17.75 -1.57 21.76
C GLY A 52 -16.63 -2.62 21.62
N LEU A 53 -15.97 -2.63 20.47
CA LEU A 53 -14.88 -3.57 20.16
C LEU A 53 -13.73 -3.41 21.17
N PRO A 54 -13.34 -4.45 21.94
CA PRO A 54 -12.30 -4.34 22.95
C PRO A 54 -10.88 -4.26 22.37
N GLY A 55 -10.69 -4.57 21.08
CA GLY A 55 -9.38 -4.58 20.40
C GLY A 55 -9.27 -3.55 19.28
N VAL A 56 -9.52 -2.27 19.56
CA VAL A 56 -9.39 -1.20 18.55
C VAL A 56 -7.95 -1.06 18.09
N TYR A 57 -6.96 -1.33 18.96
CA TYR A 57 -5.55 -1.35 18.59
C TYR A 57 -5.23 -2.40 17.50
N LEU A 58 -5.87 -3.58 17.52
CA LEU A 58 -5.76 -4.56 16.43
C LEU A 58 -6.32 -3.99 15.14
N LEU A 59 -7.51 -3.38 15.20
CA LEU A 59 -8.13 -2.76 14.04
C LEU A 59 -7.23 -1.67 13.43
N LYS A 60 -6.62 -0.80 14.25
CA LYS A 60 -5.68 0.22 13.78
C LYS A 60 -4.42 -0.39 13.14
N SER A 61 -3.99 -1.56 13.62
CA SER A 61 -2.85 -2.29 13.02
C SER A 61 -3.10 -2.73 11.58
N PHE A 62 -4.36 -2.91 11.18
CA PHE A 62 -4.69 -3.21 9.77
C PHE A 62 -4.28 -2.10 8.81
N ILE A 63 -4.10 -0.86 9.29
CA ILE A 63 -3.55 0.24 8.48
C ILE A 63 -2.11 -0.09 8.04
N LEU A 64 -1.28 -0.58 8.96
CA LEU A 64 0.08 -1.01 8.65
C LEU A 64 0.10 -2.28 7.79
N VAL A 65 -0.79 -3.24 8.07
CA VAL A 65 -0.94 -4.46 7.24
C VAL A 65 -1.30 -4.08 5.80
N MET A 66 -2.25 -3.17 5.61
CA MET A 66 -2.61 -2.64 4.30
C MET A 66 -1.41 -1.98 3.62
N ALA A 67 -0.65 -1.13 4.33
CA ALA A 67 0.54 -0.48 3.77
C ALA A 67 1.57 -1.51 3.28
N VAL A 68 1.85 -2.56 4.07
CA VAL A 68 2.74 -3.66 3.68
C VAL A 68 2.23 -4.39 2.44
N LEU A 69 0.93 -4.74 2.40
CA LEU A 69 0.32 -5.40 1.24
C LEU A 69 0.41 -4.52 -0.02
N LEU A 70 0.24 -3.21 0.10
CA LEU A 70 0.36 -2.29 -1.01
C LEU A 70 1.80 -2.19 -1.52
N VAL A 71 2.80 -2.24 -0.65
CA VAL A 71 4.21 -2.31 -1.05
C VAL A 71 4.48 -3.59 -1.85
N ILE A 72 3.99 -4.74 -1.37
CA ILE A 72 4.10 -6.02 -2.08
C ILE A 72 3.43 -5.93 -3.47
N GLN A 73 2.23 -5.34 -3.53
CA GLN A 73 1.51 -5.11 -4.79
C GLN A 73 2.29 -4.18 -5.73
N ALA A 74 2.95 -3.14 -5.21
CA ALA A 74 3.78 -2.22 -5.98
C ALA A 74 4.96 -2.96 -6.63
N ILE A 75 5.66 -3.79 -5.84
CA ILE A 75 6.77 -4.61 -6.32
C ILE A 75 6.29 -5.56 -7.42
N ALA A 76 5.14 -6.23 -7.22
CA ALA A 76 4.57 -7.11 -8.22
C ALA A 76 4.23 -6.37 -9.53
N ASN A 77 3.69 -5.14 -9.45
CA ASN A 77 3.44 -4.30 -10.63
C ASN A 77 4.73 -3.91 -11.35
N ILE A 78 5.76 -3.49 -10.61
CA ILE A 78 7.07 -3.13 -11.15
C ILE A 78 7.70 -4.31 -11.89
N LEU A 79 7.67 -5.51 -11.30
CA LEU A 79 8.19 -6.73 -11.93
C LEU A 79 7.42 -7.08 -13.21
N ARG A 80 6.09 -7.02 -13.18
CA ARG A 80 5.26 -7.28 -14.38
C ARG A 80 5.53 -6.27 -15.50
N ALA A 81 5.64 -4.99 -15.15
CA ALA A 81 5.98 -3.94 -16.10
C ALA A 81 7.37 -4.16 -16.71
N PHE A 82 8.35 -4.50 -15.87
CA PHE A 82 9.72 -4.78 -16.30
C PHE A 82 9.80 -5.97 -17.26
N VAL A 83 9.11 -7.08 -16.95
CA VAL A 83 9.02 -8.25 -17.85
C VAL A 83 8.36 -7.88 -19.17
N THR A 84 7.29 -7.08 -19.15
CA THR A 84 6.58 -6.65 -20.37
C THR A 84 7.43 -5.76 -21.26
N ILE A 85 8.26 -4.88 -20.66
CA ILE A 85 9.20 -4.03 -21.39
C ILE A 85 10.34 -4.88 -21.98
N ARG A 86 10.86 -5.85 -21.22
CA ARG A 86 11.98 -6.72 -21.62
C ARG A 86 11.58 -7.77 -22.66
N ASN A 87 10.36 -8.31 -22.60
CA ASN A 87 9.91 -9.35 -23.52
C ASN A 87 9.60 -8.72 -24.90
N LYS A 88 10.66 -8.47 -25.66
CA LYS A 88 10.67 -8.05 -27.05
C LYS A 88 10.75 -9.31 -27.93
N ARG A 89 9.64 -10.04 -28.03
CA ARG A 89 9.35 -10.95 -29.14
C ARG A 89 7.88 -10.79 -29.49
#